data_AF-A0A2V1BIL5-F1
#
_entry.id   AF-A0A2V1BIL5-F1
#
_cell.length_a   1.000
_cell.length_b   1.000
_cell.length_c   1.000
_cell.angle_alpha   90.00
_cell.angle_beta   90.00
_cell.angle_gamma   90.00
#
_symmetry.space_group_name_H-M   'P 1'
#
loop_
_entity.id
_entity.type
_entity.pdbx_description
1 polymer ?
#
loop_
_entity_poly.entity_id
_entity_poly.type
_entity_poly.pdbx_seq_one_letter_code
_entity_poly.pdbx_strand_id
1 'polypeptide(L)'
;MDALLTSTLDFLQWLIFLPRQGYTNLTRNAVHMWDDMTTLNYIRMIAIVGGYLFLRPYLQKWGERQQAKQHEKMLSEKEMSKGKGKKAKISPNALRAGGGKSVSFADEGTSGESEGEGGKEEWGKKEKKRQKKVAEKKSRAAEEEESDDIDIMEHLVDYEEGKDGW
;
A
#
# COMPACT_ATOMS: atom_id res chain seq x y z
N MET A 1 1.51 32.77 34.59
CA MET A 1 0.58 33.31 33.57
C MET A 1 1.35 34.11 32.52
N ASP A 2 2.28 34.98 32.94
CA ASP A 2 2.99 35.88 32.01
C ASP A 2 3.84 35.16 30.96
N ALA A 3 4.52 34.07 31.31
CA ALA A 3 5.32 33.27 30.37
C ALA A 3 4.47 32.55 29.28
N LEU A 4 3.21 32.22 29.59
CA LEU A 4 2.30 31.61 28.61
C LEU A 4 1.70 32.66 27.67
N LEU A 5 1.47 33.87 28.16
CA LEU A 5 1.00 34.98 27.35
C LEU A 5 2.09 35.51 26.41
N THR A 6 3.35 35.56 26.87
CA THR A 6 4.47 35.94 26.01
C THR A 6 4.76 34.89 24.93
N SER A 7 4.75 33.60 25.28
CA SER A 7 4.96 32.53 24.29
C SER A 7 3.84 32.42 23.25
N THR A 8 2.59 32.69 23.64
CA THR A 8 1.46 32.73 22.69
C THR A 8 1.48 33.97 21.80
N LEU A 9 1.89 35.13 22.32
CA LEU A 9 2.14 36.32 21.50
C LEU A 9 3.29 36.13 20.51
N ASP A 10 4.38 35.49 20.94
CA ASP A 10 5.53 35.20 20.07
C ASP A 10 5.17 34.18 18.98
N PHE A 11 4.34 33.18 19.31
CA PHE A 11 3.77 32.24 18.34
C PHE A 11 2.83 32.92 17.33
N LEU A 12 1.97 33.84 17.78
CA LEU A 12 1.09 34.61 16.89
C LEU A 12 1.89 35.53 15.96
N GLN A 13 2.95 36.14 16.48
CA GLN A 13 3.89 36.93 15.69
C GLN A 13 4.58 36.05 14.64
N TRP A 14 5.10 34.89 15.03
CA TRP A 14 5.69 33.91 14.12
C TRP A 14 4.71 33.45 13.03
N LEU A 15 3.44 33.19 13.39
CA LEU A 15 2.39 32.79 12.46
C LEU A 15 2.09 33.86 11.40
N ILE A 16 2.20 35.15 11.76
CA ILE A 16 2.01 36.28 10.84
C ILE A 16 3.25 36.48 9.94
N PHE A 17 4.45 36.17 10.43
CA PHE A 17 5.69 36.28 9.65
C PHE A 17 5.89 35.14 8.64
N LEU A 18 5.42 33.93 8.92
CA LEU A 18 5.50 32.75 8.04
C LEU A 18 4.96 32.98 6.61
N PRO A 19 3.73 33.48 6.43
CA PRO A 19 3.16 33.70 5.10
C PRO A 19 3.90 34.80 4.35
N ARG A 20 4.46 35.81 5.04
CA ARG A 20 5.23 36.87 4.40
C ARG A 20 6.54 36.35 3.82
N GLN A 21 7.25 35.49 4.55
CA GLN A 21 8.48 34.85 4.07
C GLN A 21 8.21 33.79 2.99
N GLY A 22 7.14 33.01 3.15
CA GLY A 22 6.70 32.04 2.13
C GLY A 22 6.29 32.72 0.83
N TYR A 23 5.57 33.85 0.91
CA TYR A 23 5.16 34.63 -0.24
C TYR A 23 6.34 35.19 -1.03
N THR A 24 7.33 35.80 -0.37
CA THR A 24 8.52 36.33 -1.06
C THR A 24 9.34 35.24 -1.74
N ASN A 25 9.44 34.07 -1.11
CA ASN A 25 10.19 32.94 -1.68
C ASN A 25 9.44 32.28 -2.84
N LEU A 26 8.12 32.10 -2.70
CA LEU A 26 7.27 31.52 -3.74
C LEU A 26 7.17 32.44 -4.95
N THR A 27 6.94 33.74 -4.74
CA THR A 27 6.86 34.72 -5.84
C THR A 27 8.20 34.87 -6.53
N ARG A 28 9.31 34.97 -5.79
CA ARG A 28 10.65 34.98 -6.39
C ARG A 28 10.88 33.74 -7.24
N ASN A 29 10.62 32.55 -6.71
CA ASN A 29 10.86 31.31 -7.45
C ASN A 29 9.91 31.16 -8.66
N ALA A 30 8.62 31.46 -8.49
CA ALA A 30 7.64 31.36 -9.56
C ALA A 30 7.88 32.38 -10.68
N VAL A 31 8.28 33.61 -10.33
CA VAL A 31 8.63 34.66 -11.30
C VAL A 31 9.93 34.28 -12.02
N HIS A 32 10.97 33.84 -11.31
CA HIS A 32 12.21 33.38 -11.96
C HIS A 32 11.97 32.18 -12.89
N MET A 33 11.07 31.26 -12.57
CA MET A 33 10.71 30.15 -13.46
C MET A 33 10.10 30.60 -14.79
N TRP A 34 9.49 31.79 -14.83
CA TRP A 34 8.91 32.36 -16.05
C TRP A 34 9.86 33.35 -16.75
N ASP A 35 10.66 34.11 -16.00
CA ASP A 35 11.55 35.14 -16.53
C ASP A 35 12.81 34.55 -17.19
N ASP A 36 13.30 33.40 -16.70
CA ASP A 36 14.45 32.68 -17.29
C ASP A 36 14.10 31.84 -18.55
N MET A 37 12.87 31.98 -19.08
CA MET A 37 12.41 31.19 -20.21
C MET A 37 12.80 31.82 -21.55
N THR A 38 13.87 31.29 -22.14
CA THR A 38 14.22 31.59 -23.54
C THR A 38 13.18 31.02 -24.53
N THR A 39 13.08 31.61 -25.73
CA THR A 39 12.16 31.15 -26.79
C THR A 39 12.38 29.67 -27.16
N LEU A 40 13.62 29.19 -27.10
CA LEU A 40 13.95 27.78 -27.34
C LEU A 40 13.35 26.85 -26.26
N ASN A 41 13.33 27.28 -25.00
CA ASN A 41 12.73 26.52 -23.90
C ASN A 41 11.22 26.40 -24.07
N TYR A 42 10.54 27.45 -24.54
CA TYR A 42 9.12 27.37 -24.87
C TYR A 42 8.82 26.39 -26.01
N ILE A 43 9.59 26.46 -27.10
CA ILE A 43 9.43 25.53 -28.23
C ILE A 43 9.65 24.09 -27.77
N ARG A 44 10.68 23.84 -26.95
CA ARG A 44 10.95 22.52 -26.36
C ARG A 44 9.80 22.03 -25.49
N MET A 45 9.24 22.89 -24.63
CA MET A 45 8.09 22.52 -23.78
C MET A 45 6.86 22.19 -24.61
N ILE A 46 6.55 23.00 -25.62
CA ILE A 46 5.43 22.76 -26.54
C ILE A 46 5.66 21.46 -27.33
N ALA A 47 6.90 21.18 -27.76
CA ALA A 47 7.21 19.94 -28.46
C ALA A 47 7.03 18.70 -27.58
N ILE A 48 7.42 18.75 -26.29
CA ILE A 48 7.22 17.62 -25.36
C ILE A 48 5.74 17.44 -25.03
N VAL A 49 5.05 18.52 -24.64
CA VAL A 49 3.64 18.47 -24.23
C VAL A 49 2.74 18.17 -25.43
N GLY A 50 2.91 18.91 -26.52
CA GLY A 50 2.21 18.70 -27.78
C GLY A 50 2.52 17.33 -28.37
N GLY A 51 3.79 16.91 -28.34
CA GLY A 51 4.22 15.58 -28.76
C GLY A 51 3.53 14.49 -27.95
N TYR A 52 3.46 14.60 -26.62
CA TYR A 52 2.76 13.64 -25.76
C TYR A 52 1.25 13.58 -26.05
N LEU A 53 0.60 14.75 -26.15
CA LEU A 53 -0.83 14.84 -26.46
C LEU A 53 -1.15 14.21 -27.82
N PHE A 54 -0.26 14.38 -28.80
CA PHE A 54 -0.42 13.76 -30.11
C PHE A 54 -0.11 12.27 -30.06
N LEU A 55 0.96 11.85 -29.38
CA LEU A 55 1.42 10.46 -29.34
C LEU A 55 0.41 9.55 -28.61
N ARG A 56 -0.22 10.02 -27.54
CA ARG A 56 -1.15 9.23 -26.71
C ARG A 56 -2.27 8.53 -27.49
N PRO A 57 -3.11 9.21 -28.30
CA PRO A 57 -4.19 8.56 -29.05
C PRO A 57 -3.68 7.53 -30.08
N TYR A 58 -2.50 7.73 -30.67
CA TYR A 58 -1.94 6.77 -31.62
C TYR A 58 -1.40 5.51 -30.93
N LEU A 59 -0.72 5.67 -29.80
CA LEU A 59 -0.27 4.53 -28.98
C LEU A 59 -1.45 3.70 -28.50
N GLN A 60 -2.54 4.34 -28.08
CA GLN A 60 -3.75 3.64 -27.66
C GLN A 60 -4.37 2.83 -28.81
N LYS A 61 -4.55 3.45 -29.99
CA LYS A 61 -5.07 2.75 -31.19
C LYS A 61 -4.19 1.59 -31.63
N TRP A 62 -2.87 1.71 -31.48
CA TRP A 62 -1.93 0.62 -31.79
C TRP A 62 -2.03 -0.53 -30.79
N GLY A 63 -2.14 -0.20 -29.50
CA GLY A 63 -2.35 -1.18 -28.44
C GLY A 63 -3.65 -1.96 -28.64
N GLU A 64 -4.77 -1.27 -28.89
CA GLU A 64 -6.08 -1.88 -29.16
C GLU A 64 -6.03 -2.85 -30.35
N ARG A 65 -5.35 -2.47 -31.45
CA ARG A 65 -5.19 -3.33 -32.62
C ARG A 65 -4.37 -4.59 -32.33
N GLN A 66 -3.33 -4.48 -31.50
CA GLN A 66 -2.54 -5.65 -31.11
C GLN A 66 -3.32 -6.55 -30.15
N GLN A 67 -4.04 -5.97 -29.19
CA GLN A 67 -4.90 -6.72 -28.28
C GLN A 67 -6.02 -7.45 -29.03
N ALA A 68 -6.69 -6.80 -29.99
CA ALA A 68 -7.71 -7.43 -30.82
C ALA A 68 -7.15 -8.63 -31.59
N LYS A 69 -5.99 -8.48 -32.25
CA LYS A 69 -5.32 -9.57 -32.97
C LYS A 69 -4.92 -10.74 -32.07
N GLN A 70 -4.43 -10.46 -30.86
CA GLN A 70 -4.09 -11.51 -29.89
C GLN A 70 -5.36 -12.20 -29.36
N HIS A 71 -6.41 -11.43 -29.10
CA HIS A 71 -7.69 -11.98 -28.65
C HIS A 71 -8.34 -12.86 -29.73
N GLU A 72 -8.30 -12.46 -31.00
CA GLU A 72 -8.76 -13.29 -32.13
C GLU A 72 -7.95 -14.59 -32.27
N LYS A 73 -6.62 -14.52 -32.14
CA LYS A 73 -5.76 -15.72 -32.15
C LYS A 73 -6.10 -16.67 -31.01
N MET A 74 -6.23 -16.15 -29.78
CA MET A 74 -6.63 -16.93 -28.61
C MET A 74 -8.03 -17.55 -28.77
N LEU A 75 -8.98 -16.83 -29.38
CA LEU A 75 -10.31 -17.37 -29.66
C LEU A 75 -10.24 -18.48 -30.71
N SER A 76 -9.48 -18.31 -31.78
CA SER A 76 -9.32 -19.33 -32.83
C SER A 76 -8.64 -20.61 -32.32
N GLU A 77 -7.65 -20.48 -31.43
CA GLU A 77 -6.97 -21.61 -30.78
C GLU A 77 -7.88 -22.28 -29.72
N LYS A 78 -8.71 -21.49 -29.04
CA LYS A 78 -9.73 -21.99 -28.11
C LYS A 78 -10.89 -22.69 -28.82
N GLU A 79 -11.24 -22.26 -30.03
CA GLU A 79 -12.25 -22.92 -30.86
C GLU A 79 -11.70 -24.19 -31.51
N MET A 80 -10.46 -24.20 -31.98
CA MET A 80 -9.79 -25.42 -32.43
C MET A 80 -9.58 -26.44 -31.30
N SER A 81 -9.30 -26.00 -30.06
CA SER A 81 -9.22 -26.92 -28.90
C SER A 81 -10.58 -27.37 -28.37
N LYS A 82 -11.67 -26.62 -28.60
CA LYS A 82 -13.04 -27.07 -28.29
C LYS A 82 -13.54 -28.20 -29.21
N GLY A 83 -12.96 -28.37 -30.39
CA GLY A 83 -13.20 -29.53 -31.26
C GLY A 83 -12.59 -30.84 -30.73
N LYS A 84 -11.59 -30.77 -29.84
CA LYS A 84 -11.01 -31.92 -29.14
C LYS A 84 -11.32 -31.84 -27.64
N GLY A 85 -12.58 -32.14 -27.32
CA GLY A 85 -13.06 -32.67 -26.04
C GLY A 85 -12.37 -32.16 -24.77
N LYS A 86 -12.91 -31.11 -24.17
CA LYS A 86 -12.99 -30.91 -22.71
C LYS A 86 -13.90 -29.71 -22.42
N LYS A 87 -15.17 -29.99 -22.12
CA LYS A 87 -16.11 -28.99 -21.61
C LYS A 87 -15.59 -28.50 -20.25
N ALA A 88 -15.13 -27.26 -20.17
CA ALA A 88 -14.65 -26.66 -18.93
C ALA A 88 -15.81 -26.62 -17.91
N LYS A 89 -15.65 -27.32 -16.77
CA LYS A 89 -16.63 -27.41 -15.68
C LYS A 89 -16.70 -26.14 -14.79
N ILE A 90 -16.30 -24.99 -15.32
CA ILE A 90 -16.27 -23.72 -14.58
C ILE A 90 -17.23 -22.76 -15.25
N SER A 91 -18.31 -22.41 -14.54
CA SER A 91 -19.25 -21.39 -14.98
C SER A 91 -18.65 -20.00 -14.71
N PRO A 92 -18.83 -19.00 -15.58
CA PRO A 92 -18.31 -17.64 -15.38
C PRO A 92 -18.79 -16.98 -14.07
N ASN A 93 -19.90 -17.47 -13.51
CA ASN A 93 -20.44 -16.97 -12.24
C ASN A 93 -19.62 -17.42 -11.03
N ALA A 94 -18.87 -18.53 -11.14
CA ALA A 94 -17.98 -19.02 -10.08
C ALA A 94 -16.73 -18.13 -9.88
N LEU A 95 -16.43 -17.22 -10.80
CA LEU A 95 -15.26 -16.34 -10.76
C LEU A 95 -15.59 -14.89 -10.33
N ARG A 96 -16.87 -14.54 -10.20
CA ARG A 96 -17.31 -13.15 -9.94
C ARG A 96 -17.75 -12.88 -8.51
N ALA A 97 -18.25 -13.89 -7.81
CA ALA A 97 -18.56 -13.79 -6.40
C ALA A 97 -17.51 -14.59 -5.64
N GLY A 98 -16.92 -14.01 -4.58
CA GLY A 98 -16.06 -14.70 -3.62
C GLY A 98 -16.82 -15.77 -2.82
N GLY A 99 -17.54 -16.66 -3.50
CA GLY A 99 -18.20 -17.83 -2.95
C GLY A 99 -17.20 -18.97 -2.92
N GLY A 100 -16.71 -19.28 -1.72
CA GLY A 100 -15.67 -20.27 -1.45
C GLY A 100 -16.01 -21.67 -1.96
N LYS A 101 -15.63 -21.95 -3.20
CA LYS A 101 -15.31 -23.31 -3.64
C LYS A 101 -13.93 -23.25 -4.28
N SER A 102 -12.93 -23.57 -3.46
CA SER A 102 -11.56 -23.80 -3.91
C SER A 102 -11.59 -24.72 -5.13
N VAL A 103 -11.11 -24.21 -6.25
CA VAL A 103 -10.84 -25.03 -7.42
C VAL A 103 -9.57 -25.80 -7.07
N SER A 104 -9.74 -27.02 -6.56
CA SER A 104 -8.64 -27.99 -6.52
C SER A 104 -8.38 -28.40 -7.96
N PHE A 105 -7.33 -27.82 -8.55
CA PHE A 105 -6.69 -28.41 -9.71
C PHE A 105 -5.99 -29.67 -9.21
N ALA A 106 -6.49 -30.83 -9.64
CA ALA A 106 -5.89 -32.11 -9.31
C ALA A 106 -4.43 -32.10 -9.76
N ASP A 107 -3.59 -32.37 -8.77
CA ASP A 107 -2.14 -32.54 -8.79
C ASP A 107 -1.65 -33.39 -9.97
N GLU A 108 -0.72 -32.84 -10.73
CA GLU A 108 0.32 -33.60 -11.41
C GLU A 108 1.62 -32.79 -11.24
N GLY A 109 2.30 -33.05 -10.12
CA GLY A 109 3.74 -32.89 -9.91
C GLY A 109 4.40 -31.58 -10.32
N THR A 110 4.57 -30.66 -9.38
CA THR A 110 5.92 -30.16 -9.01
C THR A 110 5.80 -29.18 -7.84
N SER A 111 6.65 -29.41 -6.84
CA SER A 111 6.97 -28.48 -5.77
C SER A 111 7.34 -27.11 -6.34
N GLY A 112 6.83 -26.04 -5.71
CA GLY A 112 7.21 -24.67 -6.00
C GLY A 112 6.12 -23.69 -5.58
N GLU A 113 6.33 -23.00 -4.47
CA GLU A 113 5.60 -21.80 -4.08
C GLU A 113 5.32 -20.90 -5.30
N SER A 114 4.06 -20.77 -5.71
CA SER A 114 3.65 -19.73 -6.65
C SER A 114 2.88 -18.67 -5.90
N GLU A 115 3.67 -17.78 -5.32
CA GLU A 115 3.34 -16.37 -5.12
C GLU A 115 2.77 -15.80 -6.43
N GLY A 116 1.61 -15.16 -6.38
CA GLY A 116 0.98 -14.65 -7.61
C GLY A 116 -0.42 -14.10 -7.45
N GLU A 117 -0.69 -13.30 -6.40
CA GLU A 117 -1.96 -12.58 -6.27
C GLU A 117 -1.74 -11.08 -6.55
N GLY A 118 -2.49 -10.57 -7.54
CA GLY A 118 -2.29 -9.27 -8.16
C GLY A 118 -2.54 -8.06 -7.24
N GLY A 119 -1.46 -7.34 -6.94
CA GLY A 119 -1.23 -5.95 -7.38
C GLY A 119 -2.06 -4.77 -6.85
N LYS A 120 -3.30 -4.91 -6.36
CA LYS A 120 -4.07 -3.74 -5.85
C LYS A 120 -4.89 -3.96 -4.58
N GLU A 121 -5.13 -5.19 -4.14
CA GLU A 121 -5.85 -5.47 -2.90
C GLU A 121 -4.96 -5.79 -1.69
N GLU A 122 -3.64 -5.96 -1.89
CA GLU A 122 -2.75 -6.48 -0.85
C GLU A 122 -2.22 -5.44 0.14
N TRP A 123 -2.20 -4.14 -0.19
CA TRP A 123 -1.51 -3.13 0.63
C TRP A 123 -2.11 -3.01 2.06
N GLY A 124 -3.43 -3.17 2.18
CA GLY A 124 -4.12 -3.12 3.48
C GLY A 124 -4.23 -4.47 4.20
N LYS A 125 -4.15 -5.60 3.48
CA LYS A 125 -4.29 -6.94 4.06
C LYS A 125 -3.02 -7.34 4.84
N LYS A 126 -1.84 -7.01 4.31
CA LYS A 126 -0.54 -7.27 4.97
C LYS A 126 -0.37 -6.44 6.25
N GLU A 127 -0.76 -5.16 6.23
CA GLU A 127 -0.68 -4.29 7.41
C GLU A 127 -1.69 -4.70 8.51
N LYS A 128 -2.94 -5.05 8.16
CA LYS A 128 -3.90 -5.60 9.13
C LYS A 128 -3.41 -6.91 9.78
N LYS A 129 -2.77 -7.78 9.00
CA LYS A 129 -2.19 -9.03 9.51
C LYS A 129 -1.04 -8.76 10.48
N ARG A 130 -0.25 -7.71 10.23
CA ARG A 130 0.86 -7.29 11.10
C ARG A 130 0.36 -6.65 12.40
N GLN A 131 -0.68 -5.82 12.32
CA GLN A 131 -1.33 -5.23 13.50
C GLN A 131 -1.96 -6.31 14.39
N LYS A 132 -2.63 -7.31 13.81
CA LYS A 132 -3.19 -8.43 14.56
C LYS A 132 -2.12 -9.24 15.30
N LYS A 133 -0.98 -9.51 14.66
CA LYS A 133 0.15 -10.22 15.29
C LYS A 133 0.79 -9.43 16.44
N VAL A 134 0.87 -8.10 16.33
CA VAL A 134 1.40 -7.25 17.40
C VAL A 134 0.43 -7.21 18.59
N ALA A 135 -0.88 -7.12 18.33
CA ALA A 135 -1.90 -7.18 19.38
C ALA A 135 -1.88 -8.53 20.12
N GLU A 136 -1.78 -9.64 19.39
CA GLU A 136 -1.70 -10.99 19.96
C GLU A 136 -0.42 -11.23 20.77
N LYS A 137 0.72 -10.70 20.30
CA LYS A 137 1.96 -10.74 21.09
C LYS A 137 1.86 -9.91 22.36
N LYS A 138 1.19 -8.76 22.32
CA LYS A 138 1.03 -7.89 23.48
C LYS A 138 0.07 -8.49 24.51
N SER A 139 -1.02 -9.13 24.07
CA SER A 139 -1.93 -9.84 24.99
C SER A 139 -1.25 -11.04 25.63
N ARG A 140 -0.49 -11.81 24.85
CA ARG A 140 0.24 -12.96 25.38
C ARG A 140 1.36 -12.56 26.34
N ALA A 141 2.11 -11.49 26.04
CA ALA A 141 3.12 -10.97 26.96
C ALA A 141 2.50 -10.43 28.27
N ALA A 142 1.28 -9.86 28.20
CA ALA A 142 0.57 -9.43 29.41
C ALA A 142 0.05 -10.62 30.25
N GLU A 143 -0.39 -11.70 29.60
CA GLU A 143 -0.77 -12.95 30.29
C GLU A 143 0.45 -13.64 30.93
N GLU A 144 1.62 -13.62 30.27
CA GLU A 144 2.87 -14.15 30.81
C GLU A 144 3.39 -13.28 31.99
N GLU A 145 3.27 -11.95 31.92
CA GLU A 145 3.62 -11.05 33.04
C GLU A 145 2.69 -11.27 34.27
N GLU A 146 1.39 -11.47 34.05
CA GLU A 146 0.44 -11.79 35.13
C GLU A 146 0.72 -13.16 35.76
N SER A 147 1.15 -14.16 34.99
CA SER A 147 1.58 -15.46 35.55
C SER A 147 2.90 -15.38 36.31
N ASP A 148 3.88 -14.64 35.78
CA ASP A 148 5.19 -14.49 36.41
C ASP A 148 5.06 -13.72 37.75
N ASP A 149 4.17 -12.73 37.83
CA ASP A 149 3.87 -12.01 39.08
C ASP A 149 3.21 -12.92 40.13
N ILE A 150 2.34 -13.86 39.71
CA ILE A 150 1.73 -14.87 40.60
C ILE A 150 2.80 -15.84 41.14
N ASP A 151 3.71 -16.30 40.28
CA ASP A 151 4.79 -17.21 40.66
C ASP A 151 5.79 -16.54 41.63
N ILE A 152 6.05 -15.23 41.48
CA ILE A 152 6.86 -14.45 42.42
C ILE A 152 6.16 -14.28 43.77
N MET A 153 4.83 -14.03 43.77
CA MET A 153 4.04 -13.92 45.00
C MET A 153 3.99 -15.25 45.78
N GLU A 154 3.95 -16.40 45.11
CA GLU A 154 3.99 -17.72 45.77
C GLU A 154 5.34 -18.00 46.45
N HIS A 155 6.43 -17.43 45.94
CA HIS A 155 7.78 -17.62 46.49
C HIS A 155 8.18 -16.58 47.56
N LEU A 156 7.32 -15.58 47.82
CA LEU A 156 7.52 -14.64 48.92
C LEU A 156 7.07 -15.30 50.22
N VAL A 157 7.99 -16.04 50.85
CA VAL A 157 7.81 -16.55 52.20
C VAL A 157 7.68 -15.34 53.13
N ASP A 158 6.49 -15.15 53.71
CA ASP A 158 6.27 -14.17 54.76
C ASP A 158 7.20 -14.50 55.94
N TYR A 159 8.27 -13.73 56.08
CA TYR A 159 9.18 -13.88 57.22
C TYR A 159 8.46 -13.44 58.49
N GLU A 160 8.03 -14.42 59.31
CA GLU A 160 7.59 -14.19 60.68
C GLU A 160 8.83 -14.19 61.60
N GLU A 161 9.24 -12.99 62.02
CA GLU A 161 10.34 -12.80 62.98
C GLU A 161 10.01 -13.53 64.30
N GLY A 162 10.66 -14.68 64.54
CA GLY A 162 10.53 -15.45 65.78
C GLY A 162 10.37 -16.98 65.65
N LYS A 163 10.13 -17.55 64.46
CA LYS A 163 10.07 -19.02 64.27
C LYS A 163 11.32 -19.62 63.61
N ASP A 164 11.91 -18.94 62.63
CA ASP A 164 13.04 -19.46 61.83
C ASP A 164 14.35 -18.71 62.15
N GLY A 165 14.79 -18.76 63.42
CA GLY A 165 15.91 -17.96 63.99
C GLY A 165 17.16 -17.84 63.11
N TRP A 166 17.93 -16.74 63.17
CA TRP A 166 18.26 -15.88 64.32
C TRP A 166 17.76 -14.45 64.20
#